data_AF-A0A1W4XDW8-F1
#
_entry.id   AF-A0A1W4XDW8-F1
#
_cell.length_a   1.000
_cell.length_b   1.000
_cell.length_c   1.000
_cell.angle_alpha   90.00
_cell.angle_beta   90.00
_cell.angle_gamma   90.00
#
_symmetry.space_group_name_H-M   'P 1'
#
loop_
_entity.id
_entity.type
_entity.pdbx_description
1 polymer ?
#
loop_
_entity_poly.entity_id
_entity_poly.type
_entity_poly.pdbx_seq_one_letter_code
_entity_poly.pdbx_strand_id
1 'polypeptide(L)'
;MDTMEREKETKEADDAQIFFDFFVDLLENHRETAVYYFSENALLDWFGQTVRGEKGIRGFFRTTIATVTHEFKDVTPVSKIGYRDSHVVQLPVKKSIRCETLVPGITELLCNSEKTPPNKPLQRINHNIEEKGQGDGFHVEQSHYHHSPPKRLRMEQGQGDAEASVASIKYLSTNGYVEFHKKSSKKLQTETKWKRPCKLEIAYSIDPVEKYIIHLVIYEGNMKCRKNLLKDFEACHSKDVT
;
A
#
# COMPACT_ATOMS: atom_id res chain seq x y z
N MET A 1 -32.92 -5.67 25.63
CA MET A 1 -32.41 -4.77 24.58
C MET A 1 -32.32 -3.35 25.15
N ASP A 2 -31.78 -3.16 26.35
CA ASP A 2 -30.38 -3.26 26.80
C ASP A 2 -29.53 -2.08 26.35
N THR A 3 -29.52 -1.06 27.21
CA THR A 3 -28.71 0.16 27.13
C THR A 3 -27.22 -0.13 26.88
N MET A 4 -26.71 -1.27 27.35
CA MET A 4 -25.31 -1.68 27.18
C MET A 4 -24.92 -2.03 25.74
N GLU A 5 -25.83 -2.59 24.92
CA GLU A 5 -25.52 -2.89 23.51
C GLU A 5 -25.39 -1.61 22.68
N ARG A 6 -26.25 -0.62 22.97
CA ARG A 6 -26.25 0.67 22.29
C ARG A 6 -24.96 1.46 22.53
N GLU A 7 -24.43 1.44 23.75
CA GLU A 7 -23.17 2.14 24.08
C GLU A 7 -21.95 1.51 23.40
N LYS A 8 -21.98 0.20 23.13
CA LYS A 8 -20.90 -0.48 22.42
C LYS A 8 -20.90 -0.11 20.94
N GLU A 9 -22.08 -0.08 20.31
CA GLU A 9 -22.23 0.31 18.90
C GLU A 9 -21.76 1.74 18.64
N THR A 10 -22.07 2.67 19.55
CA THR A 10 -21.62 4.07 19.40
C THR A 10 -20.10 4.19 19.50
N LYS A 11 -19.47 3.47 20.43
CA LYS A 11 -18.00 3.46 20.55
C LYS A 11 -17.32 2.88 19.32
N GLU A 12 -17.87 1.81 18.75
CA GLU A 12 -17.34 1.20 17.53
C GLU A 12 -17.48 2.12 16.31
N ALA A 13 -18.58 2.88 16.23
CA ALA A 13 -18.77 3.89 15.21
C ALA A 13 -17.78 5.06 15.35
N ASP A 14 -17.55 5.55 16.58
CA ASP A 14 -16.57 6.61 16.85
C ASP A 14 -15.14 6.16 16.50
N ASP A 15 -14.74 4.94 16.90
CA ASP A 15 -13.46 4.33 16.52
C ASP A 15 -13.28 4.24 15.00
N ALA A 16 -14.34 3.82 14.29
CA ALA A 16 -14.32 3.69 12.83
C ALA A 16 -14.18 5.06 12.17
N GLN A 17 -14.85 6.09 12.69
CA GLN A 17 -14.73 7.46 12.20
C GLN A 17 -13.32 8.02 12.44
N ILE A 18 -12.74 7.82 13.62
CA ILE A 18 -11.37 8.26 13.94
C ILE A 18 -10.35 7.62 12.99
N PHE A 19 -10.46 6.31 12.76
CA PHE A 19 -9.59 5.63 11.79
C PHE A 19 -9.82 6.13 10.36
N PHE A 20 -11.07 6.38 9.98
CA PHE A 20 -11.39 6.88 8.64
C PHE A 20 -10.78 8.26 8.38
N ASP A 21 -10.89 9.17 9.34
CA ASP A 21 -10.30 10.51 9.26
C ASP A 21 -8.78 10.43 9.14
N PHE A 22 -8.15 9.57 9.97
CA PHE A 22 -6.74 9.24 9.86
C PHE A 22 -6.37 8.69 8.46
N PHE A 23 -7.19 7.80 7.91
CA PHE A 23 -6.94 7.20 6.60
C PHE A 23 -7.00 8.23 5.47
N VAL A 24 -8.01 9.11 5.47
CA VAL A 24 -8.12 10.18 4.47
C VAL A 24 -6.94 11.14 4.57
N ASP A 25 -6.60 11.58 5.79
CA ASP A 25 -5.43 12.43 6.02
C ASP A 25 -4.13 11.75 5.56
N LEU A 26 -3.99 10.45 5.80
CA LEU A 26 -2.88 9.65 5.32
C LEU A 26 -2.76 9.67 3.79
N LEU A 27 -3.90 9.56 3.09
CA LEU A 27 -3.94 9.56 1.62
C LEU A 27 -3.76 10.95 1.00
N GLU A 28 -4.15 12.02 1.68
CA GLU A 28 -4.15 13.36 1.11
C GLU A 28 -2.90 14.16 1.50
N ASN A 29 -2.50 14.08 2.77
CA ASN A 29 -1.41 14.88 3.34
C ASN A 29 -0.13 14.08 3.58
N HIS A 30 -0.21 12.75 3.75
CA HIS A 30 0.92 11.92 4.16
C HIS A 30 1.22 10.72 3.24
N ARG A 31 1.04 10.91 1.93
CA ARG A 31 1.20 9.86 0.89
C ARG A 31 2.53 9.11 0.93
N GLU A 32 3.64 9.82 1.23
CA GLU A 32 4.97 9.23 1.28
C GLU A 32 5.17 8.28 2.47
N THR A 33 4.41 8.47 3.55
CA THR A 33 4.47 7.62 4.76
C THR A 33 3.34 6.59 4.81
N ALA A 34 2.33 6.69 3.93
CA ALA A 34 1.21 5.76 3.81
C ALA A 34 1.65 4.29 3.77
N VAL A 35 2.75 4.04 3.07
CA VAL A 35 3.44 2.76 2.92
C VAL A 35 3.68 2.03 4.25
N TYR A 36 3.98 2.77 5.33
CA TYR A 36 4.25 2.19 6.63
C TYR A 36 3.01 1.67 7.36
N TYR A 37 1.83 2.03 6.90
CA TYR A 37 0.55 1.62 7.47
C TYR A 37 -0.08 0.47 6.68
N PHE A 38 0.49 0.05 5.54
CA PHE A 38 0.02 -1.14 4.84
C PHE A 38 0.75 -2.39 5.33
N SER A 39 0.02 -3.50 5.40
CA SER A 39 0.64 -4.82 5.58
C SER A 39 1.44 -5.23 4.34
N GLU A 40 2.40 -6.14 4.52
CA GLU A 40 3.26 -6.63 3.42
C GLU A 40 2.43 -7.23 2.27
N ASN A 41 1.32 -7.88 2.61
CA ASN A 41 0.39 -8.53 1.69
C ASN A 41 -0.88 -7.70 1.45
N ALA A 42 -0.83 -6.39 1.70
CA ALA A 42 -2.00 -5.54 1.55
C ALA A 42 -2.55 -5.58 0.10
N LEU A 43 -3.86 -5.44 0.00
CA LEU A 43 -4.57 -5.43 -1.26
C LEU A 43 -5.32 -4.12 -1.44
N LEU A 44 -5.22 -3.54 -2.63
CA LEU A 44 -6.01 -2.40 -3.06
C LEU A 44 -6.81 -2.81 -4.29
N ASP A 45 -8.15 -2.78 -4.21
CA ASP A 45 -9.02 -2.85 -5.38
C ASP A 45 -9.49 -1.46 -5.75
N TRP A 46 -8.88 -0.89 -6.78
CA TRP A 46 -9.25 0.41 -7.32
C TRP A 46 -10.20 0.23 -8.51
N PHE A 47 -11.51 0.34 -8.26
CA PHE A 47 -12.55 0.27 -9.29
C PHE A 47 -12.46 -0.95 -10.23
N GLY A 48 -12.09 -2.11 -9.68
CA GLY A 48 -11.93 -3.35 -10.44
C GLY A 48 -10.46 -3.70 -10.74
N GLN A 49 -9.53 -2.77 -10.56
CA GLN A 49 -8.10 -3.00 -10.73
C GLN A 49 -7.45 -3.37 -9.39
N THR A 50 -6.91 -4.58 -9.30
CA THR A 50 -6.23 -5.03 -8.09
C THR A 50 -4.75 -4.72 -8.13
N VAL A 51 -4.28 -4.04 -7.09
CA VAL A 51 -2.87 -3.78 -6.80
C VAL A 51 -2.50 -4.57 -5.55
N ARG A 52 -1.43 -5.37 -5.62
CA ARG A 52 -0.99 -6.25 -4.54
C ARG A 52 0.33 -5.81 -3.93
N GLY A 53 0.40 -5.92 -2.61
CA GLY A 53 1.60 -5.70 -1.82
C GLY A 53 1.97 -4.23 -1.65
N GLU A 54 2.70 -3.96 -0.58
CA GLU A 54 3.13 -2.62 -0.16
C GLU A 54 3.80 -1.83 -1.31
N LYS A 55 4.73 -2.46 -2.05
CA LYS A 55 5.47 -1.79 -3.13
C LYS A 55 4.56 -1.38 -4.29
N GLY A 56 3.59 -2.22 -4.64
CA GLY A 56 2.63 -1.94 -5.71
C GLY A 56 1.70 -0.79 -5.31
N ILE A 57 1.16 -0.85 -4.09
CA ILE A 57 0.29 0.20 -3.54
C ILE A 57 1.03 1.54 -3.48
N ARG A 58 2.30 1.55 -3.02
CA ARG A 58 3.12 2.77 -3.00
C ARG A 58 3.27 3.39 -4.39
N GLY A 59 3.57 2.58 -5.40
CA GLY A 59 3.69 3.06 -6.78
C GLY A 59 2.37 3.65 -7.29
N PHE A 60 1.25 2.97 -6.98
CA PHE A 60 -0.09 3.43 -7.35
C PHE A 60 -0.48 4.76 -6.67
N PHE A 61 -0.12 4.93 -5.40
CA PHE A 61 -0.48 6.13 -4.64
C PHE A 61 0.22 7.38 -5.14
N ARG A 62 1.50 7.26 -5.51
CA ARG A 62 2.29 8.37 -6.05
C ARG A 62 1.75 8.90 -7.38
N THR A 63 1.16 8.04 -8.21
CA THR A 63 0.68 8.44 -9.54
C THR A 63 -0.81 8.76 -9.56
N THR A 64 -1.63 7.86 -9.01
CA THR A 64 -3.09 7.92 -9.18
C THR A 64 -3.74 8.68 -8.04
N ILE A 65 -3.49 8.26 -6.79
CA ILE A 65 -4.06 8.91 -5.60
C ILE A 65 -3.57 10.36 -5.46
N ALA A 66 -2.42 10.69 -6.04
CA ALA A 66 -1.91 12.05 -6.04
C ALA A 66 -2.88 13.11 -6.61
N THR A 67 -3.77 12.66 -7.50
CA THR A 67 -4.68 13.48 -8.29
C THR A 67 -6.13 13.40 -7.84
N VAL A 68 -6.40 12.79 -6.68
CA VAL A 68 -7.76 12.59 -6.19
C VAL A 68 -8.00 13.20 -4.81
N THR A 69 -9.25 13.56 -4.57
CA THR A 69 -9.79 14.03 -3.29
C THR A 69 -10.95 13.13 -2.88
N HIS A 70 -11.02 12.78 -1.59
CA HIS A 70 -11.99 11.87 -1.01
C HIS A 70 -13.11 12.66 -0.34
N GLU A 71 -14.34 12.53 -0.84
CA GLU A 71 -15.54 13.14 -0.27
C GLU A 71 -16.50 12.05 0.20
N PHE A 72 -16.27 11.50 1.39
CA PHE A 72 -17.10 10.44 1.96
C PHE A 72 -17.89 10.94 3.16
N LYS A 73 -19.05 10.32 3.36
CA LYS A 73 -19.96 10.61 4.48
C LYS A 73 -20.44 9.28 5.06
N ASP A 74 -20.95 9.33 6.28
CA ASP A 74 -21.63 8.21 6.92
C ASP A 74 -20.72 6.97 7.02
N VAL A 75 -19.64 7.09 7.81
CA VAL A 75 -18.77 5.94 8.11
C VAL A 75 -19.55 4.96 8.98
N THR A 76 -19.59 3.71 8.54
CA THR A 76 -20.30 2.64 9.24
C THR A 76 -19.33 1.49 9.54
N PRO A 77 -19.17 1.08 10.81
CA PRO A 77 -18.45 -0.14 11.11
C PRO A 77 -19.23 -1.33 10.55
N VAL A 78 -18.51 -2.31 10.00
CA VAL A 78 -19.12 -3.52 9.43
C VAL A 78 -18.44 -4.76 9.98
N SER A 79 -19.17 -5.88 10.04
CA SER A 79 -18.62 -7.13 10.57
C SER A 79 -17.66 -7.82 9.61
N LYS A 80 -17.81 -7.58 8.31
CA LYS A 80 -16.99 -8.15 7.24
C LYS A 80 -17.15 -7.35 5.96
N ILE A 81 -16.13 -7.39 5.11
CA ILE A 81 -16.17 -6.89 3.74
C ILE A 81 -15.82 -8.02 2.77
N GLY A 82 -16.46 -8.05 1.62
CA GLY A 82 -16.24 -9.10 0.61
C GLY A 82 -15.29 -8.62 -0.47
N TYR A 83 -14.22 -9.37 -0.74
CA TYR A 83 -13.30 -9.08 -1.84
C TYR A 83 -13.38 -10.16 -2.93
N ARG A 84 -14.41 -10.07 -3.79
CA ARG A 84 -14.73 -11.04 -4.86
C ARG A 84 -14.88 -12.49 -4.34
N ASP A 85 -15.47 -13.37 -5.14
CA ASP A 85 -15.74 -14.75 -4.70
C ASP A 85 -14.48 -15.60 -4.43
N SER A 86 -13.28 -15.08 -4.77
CA SER A 86 -12.03 -15.85 -4.73
C SER A 86 -11.00 -15.40 -3.70
N HIS A 87 -11.23 -14.34 -2.90
CA HIS A 87 -10.19 -13.79 -2.04
C HIS A 87 -10.72 -13.32 -0.68
N VAL A 88 -10.93 -14.26 0.24
CA VAL A 88 -10.99 -13.94 1.66
C VAL A 88 -9.62 -13.39 2.07
N VAL A 89 -9.58 -12.24 2.74
CA VAL A 89 -8.34 -11.72 3.36
C VAL A 89 -7.91 -12.73 4.41
N GLN A 90 -7.05 -13.66 4.03
CA GLN A 90 -6.40 -14.56 4.96
C GLN A 90 -5.28 -13.74 5.59
N LEU A 91 -5.44 -13.38 6.86
CA LEU A 91 -4.30 -12.90 7.63
C LEU A 91 -3.16 -13.89 7.45
N PRO A 92 -1.92 -13.44 7.27
CA PRO A 92 -0.79 -14.31 7.44
C PRO A 92 -0.84 -14.80 8.89
N VAL A 93 -1.39 -16.01 9.08
CA VAL A 93 -1.17 -16.77 10.29
C VAL A 93 0.34 -16.93 10.32
N LYS A 94 1.01 -16.16 11.18
CA LYS A 94 2.44 -16.38 11.43
C LYS A 94 2.53 -17.84 11.78
N LYS A 95 3.00 -18.66 10.84
CA LYS A 95 3.30 -20.06 11.11
C LYS A 95 4.33 -19.98 12.22
N SER A 96 3.91 -20.29 13.43
CA SER A 96 4.83 -20.55 14.52
C SER A 96 5.81 -21.56 13.94
N ILE A 97 7.04 -21.11 13.68
CA ILE A 97 8.12 -21.99 13.29
C ILE A 97 8.24 -22.90 14.50
N ARG A 98 7.66 -24.10 14.42
CA ARG A 98 7.99 -25.15 15.37
C ARG A 98 9.49 -25.34 15.21
N CYS A 99 10.25 -24.86 16.19
CA CYS A 99 11.61 -25.32 16.42
C CYS A 99 11.52 -26.83 16.63
N GLU A 100 11.69 -27.59 15.55
CA GLU A 100 12.08 -28.98 15.63
C GLU A 100 13.50 -29.00 16.21
N THR A 101 13.52 -29.25 17.51
CA THR A 101 14.59 -29.79 18.33
C THR A 101 15.85 -30.17 17.56
N LEU A 102 16.92 -29.41 17.83
CA LEU A 102 18.30 -29.80 17.59
C LEU A 102 18.56 -31.16 18.24
N VAL A 103 18.74 -32.19 17.41
CA VAL A 103 19.49 -33.39 17.78
C VAL A 103 20.86 -33.27 17.12
N PRO A 104 21.97 -33.22 17.89
CA PRO A 104 23.31 -33.24 17.31
C PRO A 104 23.82 -34.68 17.14
N GLY A 105 24.11 -35.04 15.90
CA GLY A 105 24.93 -36.18 15.48
C GLY A 105 25.10 -36.08 13.96
N ILE A 106 26.21 -35.60 13.40
CA ILE A 106 27.51 -36.31 13.23
C ILE A 106 27.21 -37.77 12.83
N THR A 107 27.38 -38.20 11.57
CA THR A 107 28.68 -38.34 10.88
C THR A 107 28.50 -38.43 9.34
N GLU A 108 29.37 -37.71 8.63
CA GLU A 108 30.00 -37.93 7.30
C GLU A 108 29.35 -38.83 6.22
N LEU A 109 29.34 -38.34 4.97
CA LEU A 109 30.28 -38.81 3.94
C LEU A 109 30.21 -38.01 2.62
N LEU A 110 31.42 -37.78 2.09
CA LEU A 110 31.84 -37.24 0.81
C LEU A 110 30.95 -37.55 -0.41
N CYS A 111 30.89 -36.65 -1.41
CA CYS A 111 31.73 -36.79 -2.62
C CYS A 111 31.71 -35.58 -3.57
N ASN A 112 32.92 -35.22 -3.96
CA ASN A 112 33.43 -34.39 -5.06
C ASN A 112 32.58 -34.35 -6.35
N SER A 113 32.61 -33.24 -7.08
CA SER A 113 33.57 -33.05 -8.18
C SER A 113 33.31 -31.77 -8.98
N GLU A 114 34.43 -31.18 -9.42
CA GLU A 114 34.57 -30.09 -10.37
C GLU A 114 33.74 -30.25 -11.66
N LYS A 115 33.39 -29.11 -12.28
CA LYS A 115 33.66 -28.78 -13.70
C LYS A 115 32.99 -27.44 -14.12
N THR A 116 33.79 -26.37 -14.18
CA THR A 116 33.79 -25.37 -15.27
C THR A 116 34.23 -26.06 -16.59
N PRO A 117 34.15 -25.49 -17.83
CA PRO A 117 33.99 -24.10 -18.34
C PRO A 117 33.01 -24.06 -19.59
N PRO A 118 33.07 -23.20 -20.66
CA PRO A 118 33.92 -22.04 -20.98
C PRO A 118 33.24 -20.79 -21.58
N ASN A 119 34.07 -19.73 -21.60
CA ASN A 119 33.98 -18.47 -22.34
C ASN A 119 33.59 -18.61 -23.83
N LYS A 120 32.83 -17.61 -24.32
CA LYS A 120 32.86 -17.15 -25.72
C LYS A 120 32.96 -15.62 -25.77
N PRO A 121 33.80 -15.04 -26.67
CA PRO A 121 33.95 -13.60 -26.83
C PRO A 121 33.14 -13.07 -28.02
N LEU A 122 32.35 -12.03 -27.81
CA LEU A 122 31.77 -11.14 -28.84
C LEU A 122 31.43 -9.82 -28.14
N GLN A 123 31.56 -8.61 -28.67
CA GLN A 123 32.20 -8.01 -29.83
C GLN A 123 32.20 -6.50 -29.49
N ARG A 124 33.25 -5.78 -29.88
CA ARG A 124 33.32 -4.31 -29.75
C ARG A 124 32.19 -3.66 -30.53
N ILE A 125 31.44 -2.76 -29.89
CA ILE A 125 30.75 -1.69 -30.59
C ILE A 125 31.16 -0.37 -29.92
N ASN A 126 31.83 0.46 -30.70
CA ASN A 126 32.20 1.83 -30.36
C ASN A 126 30.98 2.74 -30.54
N HIS A 127 30.61 3.48 -29.49
CA HIS A 127 29.82 4.70 -29.63
C HIS A 127 30.51 5.81 -28.84
N ASN A 128 30.95 6.83 -29.58
CA ASN A 128 31.44 8.09 -29.05
C ASN A 128 30.29 8.77 -28.29
N ILE A 129 30.51 9.10 -27.03
CA ILE A 129 29.71 10.08 -26.30
C ILE A 129 30.66 11.22 -25.96
N GLU A 130 30.52 12.33 -26.69
CA GLU A 130 31.05 13.62 -26.28
C GLU A 130 30.27 14.09 -25.06
N GLU A 131 30.90 14.08 -23.89
CA GLU A 131 30.39 14.71 -22.68
C GLU A 131 30.97 16.13 -22.59
N LYS A 132 30.12 17.13 -22.86
CA LYS A 132 30.39 18.55 -22.60
C LYS A 132 29.19 19.14 -21.88
N GLY A 133 29.39 19.55 -20.64
CA GLY A 133 28.37 20.29 -19.88
C GLY A 133 28.68 20.43 -18.41
N GLN A 134 29.73 21.21 -18.08
CA GLN A 134 29.89 21.81 -16.75
C GLN A 134 28.72 22.76 -16.50
N GLY A 135 28.01 22.54 -15.39
CA GLY A 135 26.94 23.41 -14.91
C GLY A 135 27.02 23.53 -13.40
N ASP A 136 27.80 24.51 -12.94
CA ASP A 136 27.85 24.96 -11.56
C ASP A 136 26.49 25.58 -11.18
N GLY A 137 25.88 25.13 -10.09
CA GLY A 137 24.54 25.55 -9.71
C GLY A 137 24.20 25.35 -8.23
N PHE A 138 24.80 26.20 -7.39
CA PHE A 138 24.31 26.72 -6.11
C PHE A 138 23.68 25.75 -5.08
N HIS A 139 24.49 25.44 -4.06
CA HIS A 139 24.05 25.07 -2.72
C HIS A 139 23.21 26.21 -2.10
N VAL A 140 21.97 25.93 -1.73
CA VAL A 140 21.25 26.67 -0.69
C VAL A 140 21.03 25.70 0.47
N GLU A 141 21.79 25.94 1.54
CA GLU A 141 21.52 25.39 2.86
C GLU A 141 20.17 25.90 3.35
N GLN A 142 19.26 24.99 3.67
CA GLN A 142 18.26 25.23 4.71
C GLN A 142 18.01 23.91 5.45
N SER A 143 18.64 23.85 6.62
CA SER A 143 18.53 22.80 7.62
C SER A 143 17.24 22.97 8.40
N HIS A 144 16.30 22.05 8.20
CA HIS A 144 15.28 21.75 9.20
C HIS A 144 15.21 20.24 9.41
N TYR A 145 15.63 19.84 10.61
CA TYR A 145 15.62 18.46 11.09
C TYR A 145 14.19 17.92 11.11
N HIS A 146 13.85 17.06 10.15
CA HIS A 146 12.80 16.07 10.34
C HIS A 146 13.48 14.75 10.70
N HIS A 147 13.41 14.39 11.98
CA HIS A 147 13.80 13.07 12.46
C HIS A 147 13.01 12.01 11.69
N SER A 148 13.67 11.35 10.75
CA SER A 148 13.15 10.14 10.11
C SER A 148 13.09 9.02 11.15
N PRO A 149 11.99 8.24 11.23
CA PRO A 149 11.91 7.11 12.14
C PRO A 149 13.03 6.10 11.82
N PRO A 150 13.63 5.48 12.84
CA PRO A 150 14.77 4.60 12.66
C PRO A 150 14.44 3.44 11.70
N LYS A 151 15.37 3.21 10.75
CA LYS A 151 15.39 2.01 9.91
C LYS A 151 15.23 0.79 10.80
N ARG A 152 14.31 -0.11 10.44
CA ARG A 152 14.06 -1.39 11.12
C ARG A 152 15.37 -2.17 11.24
N LEU A 153 16.03 -2.04 12.40
CA LEU A 153 17.04 -2.96 12.85
C LEU A 153 16.34 -4.30 13.07
N ARG A 154 16.82 -5.31 12.37
CA ARG A 154 16.39 -6.70 12.50
C ARG A 154 16.74 -7.14 13.92
N MET A 155 15.77 -7.02 14.83
CA MET A 155 15.92 -7.33 16.24
C MET A 155 15.95 -8.84 16.41
N GLU A 156 17.04 -9.36 16.98
CA GLU A 156 17.16 -10.77 17.33
C GLU A 156 16.16 -11.14 18.44
N GLN A 157 15.65 -12.35 18.29
CA GLN A 157 14.43 -12.86 18.87
C GLN A 157 14.70 -13.34 20.30
N GLY A 158 14.34 -12.52 21.29
CA GLY A 158 14.24 -12.94 22.69
C GLY A 158 13.06 -13.89 22.88
N GLN A 159 13.36 -15.09 23.35
CA GLN A 159 12.42 -16.18 23.59
C GLN A 159 11.61 -15.91 24.86
N GLY A 160 10.38 -15.41 24.68
CA GLY A 160 9.35 -15.33 25.71
C GLY A 160 8.05 -15.91 25.17
N ASP A 161 7.51 -16.93 25.83
CA ASP A 161 6.21 -17.55 25.55
C ASP A 161 5.05 -16.60 25.93
N ALA A 162 4.98 -15.46 25.24
CA ALA A 162 3.79 -14.61 25.25
C ALA A 162 2.86 -15.10 24.13
N GLU A 163 1.74 -15.69 24.53
CA GLU A 163 0.61 -16.05 23.67
C GLU A 163 0.23 -14.81 22.85
N ALA A 164 0.66 -14.77 21.58
CA ALA A 164 0.49 -13.60 20.73
C ALA A 164 -1.00 -13.39 20.49
N SER A 165 -1.58 -12.37 21.12
CA SER A 165 -2.94 -11.93 20.86
C SER A 165 -3.05 -11.65 19.36
N VAL A 166 -3.85 -12.46 18.67
CA VAL A 166 -4.09 -12.28 17.24
C VAL A 166 -4.82 -10.96 17.10
N ALA A 167 -4.18 -9.96 16.49
CA ALA A 167 -4.78 -8.64 16.27
C ALA A 167 -6.13 -8.81 15.57
N SER A 168 -7.20 -8.34 16.22
CA SER A 168 -8.55 -8.42 15.65
C SER A 168 -8.65 -7.46 14.47
N ILE A 169 -9.12 -7.97 13.33
CA ILE A 169 -9.41 -7.12 12.17
C ILE A 169 -10.75 -6.43 12.43
N LYS A 170 -10.75 -5.11 12.26
CA LYS A 170 -11.94 -4.27 12.17
C LYS A 170 -12.21 -3.93 10.71
N TYR A 171 -13.47 -3.68 10.40
CA TYR A 171 -13.88 -3.28 9.06
C TYR A 171 -14.79 -2.07 9.11
N LEU A 172 -14.71 -1.26 8.07
CA LEU A 172 -15.65 -0.17 7.86
C LEU A 172 -16.09 -0.11 6.40
N SER A 173 -17.24 0.50 6.19
CA SER A 173 -17.81 0.86 4.90
C SER A 173 -18.31 2.29 4.94
N THR A 174 -18.07 3.03 3.88
CA THR A 174 -18.59 4.39 3.69
C THR A 174 -18.97 4.63 2.23
N ASN A 175 -19.94 5.51 2.00
CA ASN A 175 -20.37 5.88 0.65
C ASN A 175 -20.01 7.35 0.41
N GLY A 176 -19.64 7.66 -0.82
CA GLY A 176 -19.21 9.00 -1.15
C GLY A 176 -18.81 9.16 -2.60
N TYR A 177 -17.90 10.10 -2.81
CA TYR A 177 -17.36 10.45 -4.10
C TYR A 177 -15.84 10.51 -4.03
N VAL A 178 -15.20 10.04 -5.09
CA VAL A 178 -13.81 10.39 -5.39
C VAL A 178 -13.85 11.48 -6.45
N GLU A 179 -13.33 12.66 -6.12
CA GLU A 179 -13.11 13.74 -7.08
C GLU A 179 -11.72 13.58 -7.69
N PHE A 180 -11.65 13.61 -9.02
CA PHE A 180 -10.42 13.48 -9.78
C PHE A 180 -10.07 14.82 -10.42
N HIS A 181 -8.78 15.11 -10.43
CA HIS A 181 -8.22 16.38 -10.88
C HIS A 181 -7.23 16.10 -12.01
N LYS A 182 -7.43 16.72 -13.17
CA LYS A 182 -6.47 16.63 -14.29
C LYS A 182 -6.22 18.00 -14.89
N LYS A 183 -4.93 18.31 -15.04
CA LYS A 183 -4.50 19.48 -15.82
C LYS A 183 -5.12 19.41 -17.20
N SER A 184 -5.85 20.45 -17.57
CA SER A 184 -6.50 20.51 -18.87
C SER A 184 -5.48 20.85 -19.95
N SER A 185 -5.60 20.22 -21.12
CA SER A 185 -4.78 20.52 -22.30
C SER A 185 -5.25 21.77 -23.05
N LYS A 186 -6.41 22.34 -22.67
CA LYS A 186 -6.98 23.52 -23.30
C LYS A 186 -6.38 24.78 -22.68
N LYS A 187 -5.94 25.72 -23.52
CA LYS A 187 -5.30 26.98 -23.10
C LYS A 187 -6.15 27.86 -22.16
N LEU A 188 -7.48 27.69 -22.16
CA LEU A 188 -8.41 28.53 -21.38
C LEU A 188 -8.95 27.86 -20.11
N GLN A 189 -8.74 26.55 -19.96
CA GLN A 189 -9.22 25.80 -18.79
C GLN A 189 -8.00 25.20 -18.11
N THR A 190 -7.72 25.63 -16.88
CA THR A 190 -6.55 25.18 -16.10
C THR A 190 -6.70 23.72 -15.68
N GLU A 191 -7.92 23.30 -15.32
CA GLU A 191 -8.18 21.99 -14.74
C GLU A 191 -9.54 21.43 -15.14
N THR A 192 -9.59 20.12 -15.33
CA THR A 192 -10.83 19.35 -15.48
C THR A 192 -11.03 18.53 -14.21
N LYS A 193 -12.20 18.71 -13.58
CA LYS A 193 -12.62 17.96 -12.40
C LYS A 193 -13.77 17.04 -12.75
N TRP A 194 -13.75 15.81 -12.23
CA TRP A 194 -14.89 14.91 -12.33
C TRP A 194 -15.08 14.13 -11.03
N LYS A 195 -16.34 13.93 -10.65
CA LYS A 195 -16.71 13.18 -9.45
C LYS A 195 -17.22 11.80 -9.83
N ARG A 196 -16.75 10.77 -9.14
CA ARG A 196 -17.23 9.40 -9.29
C ARG A 196 -17.87 8.94 -7.99
N PRO A 197 -19.16 8.57 -7.98
CA PRO A 197 -19.75 7.94 -6.80
C PRO A 197 -19.10 6.58 -6.57
N CYS A 198 -18.76 6.29 -5.32
CA CYS A 198 -18.13 5.05 -4.92
C CYS A 198 -18.46 4.66 -3.48
N LYS A 199 -18.45 3.35 -3.26
CA LYS A 199 -18.45 2.74 -1.93
C LYS A 199 -17.01 2.38 -1.60
N LEU A 200 -16.54 2.83 -0.44
CA LEU A 200 -15.20 2.55 0.07
C LEU A 200 -15.31 1.60 1.26
N GLU A 201 -14.61 0.48 1.18
CA GLU A 201 -14.54 -0.53 2.23
C GLU A 201 -13.08 -0.75 2.64
N ILE A 202 -12.83 -0.82 3.94
CA ILE A 202 -11.47 -0.94 4.48
C ILE A 202 -11.43 -2.01 5.55
N ALA A 203 -10.44 -2.90 5.47
CA ALA A 203 -10.06 -3.82 6.54
C ALA A 203 -8.75 -3.37 7.17
N TYR A 204 -8.76 -3.20 8.48
CA TYR A 204 -7.60 -2.74 9.24
C TYR A 204 -7.50 -3.45 10.59
N SER A 205 -6.32 -3.45 11.18
CA SER A 205 -6.09 -3.88 12.55
C SER A 205 -5.29 -2.82 13.30
N ILE A 206 -5.26 -2.94 14.61
CA ILE A 206 -4.45 -2.08 15.49
C ILE A 206 -3.35 -2.96 16.07
N ASP A 207 -2.10 -2.58 15.83
CA ASP A 207 -0.91 -3.23 16.41
C ASP A 207 -0.83 -2.91 17.92
N PRO A 208 -0.14 -3.72 18.75
CA PRO A 208 0.01 -3.44 20.19
C PRO A 208 0.66 -2.10 20.53
N VAL A 209 1.34 -1.47 19.56
CA VAL A 209 1.92 -0.13 19.66
C VAL A 209 0.95 0.95 19.13
N GLU A 210 -0.36 0.67 19.19
CA GLU A 210 -1.47 1.54 18.75
C GLU A 210 -1.35 2.03 17.29
N LYS A 211 -0.61 1.29 16.46
CA LYS A 211 -0.42 1.65 15.06
C LYS A 211 -1.45 0.94 14.19
N TYR A 212 -2.13 1.70 13.33
CA TYR A 212 -3.01 1.12 12.32
C TYR A 212 -2.22 0.31 11.28
N ILE A 213 -2.75 -0.87 10.93
CA ILE A 213 -2.26 -1.71 9.85
C ILE A 213 -3.43 -1.97 8.90
N ILE A 214 -3.30 -1.50 7.67
CA ILE A 214 -4.28 -1.61 6.59
C ILE A 214 -3.99 -2.88 5.80
N HIS A 215 -5.01 -3.74 5.67
CA HIS A 215 -4.90 -5.02 5.00
C HIS A 215 -5.58 -5.03 3.64
N LEU A 216 -6.73 -4.36 3.53
CA LEU A 216 -7.53 -4.35 2.32
C LEU A 216 -8.22 -3.00 2.18
N VAL A 217 -8.19 -2.43 0.98
CA VAL A 217 -8.95 -1.23 0.60
C VAL A 217 -9.69 -1.53 -0.70
N ILE A 218 -10.99 -1.32 -0.74
CA ILE A 218 -11.83 -1.53 -1.92
C ILE A 218 -12.54 -0.23 -2.26
N TYR A 219 -12.31 0.24 -3.49
CA TYR A 219 -13.11 1.28 -4.14
C TYR A 219 -14.06 0.61 -5.12
N GLU A 220 -15.30 0.41 -4.69
CA GLU A 220 -16.35 -0.13 -5.53
C GLU A 220 -17.13 1.02 -6.18
N GLY A 221 -17.39 0.93 -7.49
CA GLY A 221 -18.17 1.94 -8.21
C GLY A 221 -19.21 1.28 -9.10
N ASN A 222 -20.47 1.67 -8.96
CA ASN A 222 -21.59 1.10 -9.72
C ASN A 222 -21.72 1.66 -11.16
N MET A 223 -20.73 2.44 -11.59
CA MET A 223 -20.70 2.99 -12.95
C MET A 223 -20.10 1.93 -13.88
N LYS A 224 -20.97 1.20 -14.59
CA LYS A 224 -20.55 0.44 -15.77
C LYS A 224 -19.89 1.43 -16.74
N CYS A 225 -18.56 1.42 -16.80
CA CYS A 225 -17.83 2.22 -17.78
C CYS A 225 -18.33 1.86 -19.18
N ARG A 226 -19.19 2.69 -19.78
CA ARG A 226 -19.71 2.48 -21.14
C ARG A 226 -18.60 2.50 -22.20
N LYS A 227 -17.43 3.04 -21.86
CA LYS A 227 -16.20 2.97 -22.66
C LYS A 227 -15.07 2.47 -21.77
N ASN A 228 -14.30 1.50 -22.27
CA ASN A 228 -13.07 1.04 -21.62
C ASN A 228 -11.99 2.13 -21.77
N LEU A 229 -12.00 3.12 -20.87
CA LEU A 229 -11.04 4.24 -20.84
C LEU A 229 -9.68 3.84 -20.28
N LEU A 230 -9.48 2.57 -19.89
CA LEU A 230 -8.22 2.11 -19.28
C LEU A 230 -7.01 2.41 -20.20
N LYS A 231 -7.21 2.26 -21.51
CA LYS A 231 -6.20 2.58 -22.52
C LYS A 231 -5.77 4.05 -22.53
N ASP A 232 -6.71 4.96 -22.26
CA ASP A 232 -6.43 6.40 -22.22
C ASP A 232 -5.70 6.82 -20.94
N PHE A 233 -5.87 6.06 -19.85
CA PHE A 233 -5.11 6.25 -18.61
C PHE A 233 -3.69 5.69 -18.73
N GLU A 234 -3.51 4.49 -19.31
CA GLU A 234 -2.19 3.89 -19.54
C GLU A 234 -1.32 4.72 -20.50
N ALA A 235 -1.92 5.32 -21.54
CA ALA A 235 -1.22 6.15 -22.51
C ALA A 235 -0.64 7.46 -21.93
N CYS A 236 -1.07 7.87 -20.73
CA CYS A 236 -0.50 9.01 -20.02
C CYS A 236 0.79 8.65 -19.28
N HIS A 237 1.07 7.37 -19.03
CA HIS A 237 2.24 6.94 -18.25
C HIS A 237 3.49 6.70 -19.09
N SER A 238 3.37 6.64 -20.41
CA SER A 238 4.51 6.37 -21.31
C SER A 238 5.20 7.64 -21.81
N LYS A 239 4.81 8.84 -21.36
CA LYS A 239 5.29 10.11 -21.93
C LYS A 239 6.35 10.84 -21.11
N ASP A 240 6.70 10.34 -19.92
CA ASP A 240 7.69 10.97 -19.04
C ASP A 240 9.09 10.30 -19.11
N VAL A 241 9.35 9.50 -20.15
CA VAL A 241 10.68 8.91 -20.41
C VAL A 241 11.08 9.23 -21.84
N THR A 242 11.42 10.49 -22.13
CA THR A 242 12.24 10.86 -23.29
C THR A 242 12.94 12.18 -23.02
#